data_AF-A0A7X9FRZ6-F1
#
_entry.id   AF-A0A7X9FRZ6-F1
#
_cell.length_a   1.000
_cell.length_b   1.000
_cell.length_c   1.000
_cell.angle_alpha   90.00
_cell.angle_beta   90.00
_cell.angle_gamma   90.00
#
_symmetry.space_group_name_H-M   'P 1'
#
loop_
_entity.id
_entity.type
_entity.pdbx_description
1 polymer ?
#
loop_
_entity_poly.entity_id
_entity_poly.type
_entity_poly.pdbx_seq_one_letter_code
_entity_poly.pdbx_strand_id
1 'polypeptide(L)'
;MPITIASNAVSDKCWRLFKINGVHDSAVLKTTNYSYFFKTLDIPNNGLGLTLNPNPAGATINIYTMKITGDKFNANQMINTNNKPYQLRLHYLGTDALTVNGNADLSLFIVAPYADVTVSGNSGYYGGIKAKSLSFTGNGSIHYDESGDITTLSDVQYKVRDVVGRYR
;
A
#
# COMPACT_ATOMS: atom_id res chain seq x y z
N MET A 1 -17.83 5.32 -10.99
CA MET A 1 -18.32 4.59 -9.80
C MET A 1 -17.18 3.78 -9.24
N PRO A 2 -16.95 3.73 -7.91
CA PRO A 2 -15.87 2.96 -7.35
C PRO A 2 -16.07 1.45 -7.59
N ILE A 3 -15.03 0.77 -8.07
CA ILE A 3 -15.03 -0.69 -8.12
C ILE A 3 -14.76 -1.22 -6.71
N THR A 4 -15.69 -1.99 -6.15
CA THR A 4 -15.50 -2.56 -4.81
C THR A 4 -14.89 -3.95 -4.94
N ILE A 5 -13.74 -4.16 -4.29
CA ILE A 5 -13.12 -5.48 -4.20
C ILE A 5 -13.49 -6.10 -2.85
N ALA A 6 -14.69 -6.66 -2.80
CA ALA A 6 -15.33 -7.17 -1.58
C ALA A 6 -15.33 -8.69 -1.42
N SER A 7 -14.94 -9.47 -2.43
CA SER A 7 -15.02 -10.91 -2.31
C SER A 7 -14.01 -11.46 -1.30
N ASN A 8 -14.41 -12.53 -0.62
CA ASN A 8 -13.58 -13.24 0.36
C ASN A 8 -12.69 -14.30 -0.30
N ALA A 9 -12.70 -14.43 -1.63
CA ALA A 9 -11.87 -15.38 -2.35
C ALA A 9 -10.45 -14.83 -2.54
N VAL A 10 -9.44 -15.68 -2.32
CA VAL A 10 -8.02 -15.32 -2.51
C VAL A 10 -7.71 -15.02 -3.98
N SER A 11 -8.38 -15.70 -4.91
CA SER A 11 -8.23 -15.48 -6.37
C SER A 11 -8.53 -14.05 -6.78
N ASP A 12 -9.41 -13.38 -6.05
CA ASP A 12 -9.90 -12.04 -6.37
C ASP A 12 -9.08 -10.96 -5.65
N LYS A 13 -7.96 -11.35 -5.05
CA LYS A 13 -7.04 -10.48 -4.31
C LYS A 13 -5.63 -10.50 -4.89
N CYS A 14 -5.41 -11.22 -5.99
CA CYS A 14 -4.11 -11.40 -6.62
C CYS A 14 -4.18 -10.91 -8.06
N TRP A 15 -3.48 -9.81 -8.36
CA TRP A 15 -3.42 -9.26 -9.72
C TRP A 15 -2.00 -9.13 -10.22
N ARG A 16 -1.81 -9.52 -11.47
CA ARG A 16 -0.56 -9.25 -12.19
C ARG A 16 -0.40 -7.75 -12.49
N LEU A 17 -1.48 -7.10 -12.90
CA LEU A 17 -1.57 -5.66 -13.13
C LEU A 17 -2.93 -5.22 -12.61
N PHE A 18 -2.93 -4.29 -11.66
CA PHE A 18 -4.13 -3.61 -11.21
C PHE A 18 -4.03 -2.14 -11.58
N LYS A 19 -4.89 -1.71 -12.48
CA LYS A 19 -4.86 -0.36 -13.05
C LYS A 19 -6.16 0.38 -12.75
N ILE A 20 -6.00 1.60 -12.25
CA ILE A 20 -7.09 2.57 -12.11
C ILE A 20 -7.04 3.47 -13.36
N ASN A 21 -8.10 3.47 -14.16
CA ASN A 21 -8.05 4.02 -15.52
C ASN A 21 -8.26 5.54 -15.57
N GLY A 22 -9.16 6.09 -14.74
CA GLY A 22 -9.46 7.51 -14.68
C GLY A 22 -8.96 8.19 -13.41
N VAL A 23 -8.72 9.51 -13.49
CA VAL A 23 -8.39 10.35 -12.32
C VAL A 23 -9.53 10.49 -11.32
N HIS A 24 -10.74 10.05 -11.68
CA HIS A 24 -11.91 10.01 -10.80
C HIS A 24 -12.36 8.58 -10.47
N ASP A 25 -11.60 7.57 -10.90
CA ASP A 25 -11.88 6.19 -10.58
C ASP A 25 -11.23 5.84 -9.25
N SER A 26 -11.92 5.06 -8.43
CA SER A 26 -11.33 4.51 -7.21
C SER A 26 -11.66 3.04 -7.07
N ALA A 27 -10.79 2.32 -6.38
CA ALA A 27 -11.08 0.97 -5.93
C ALA A 27 -11.22 0.95 -4.41
N VAL A 28 -12.29 0.32 -3.92
CA VAL A 28 -12.53 0.19 -2.48
C VAL A 28 -12.08 -1.18 -2.01
N LEU A 29 -11.10 -1.21 -1.10
CA LEU A 29 -10.65 -2.42 -0.42
C LEU A 29 -11.37 -2.50 0.94
N LYS A 30 -12.09 -3.61 1.17
CA LYS A 30 -12.87 -3.81 2.40
C LYS A 30 -12.48 -5.06 3.19
N THR A 31 -12.05 -6.11 2.52
CA THR A 31 -11.86 -7.40 3.16
C THR A 31 -10.54 -7.42 3.93
N THR A 32 -10.58 -7.96 5.14
CA THR A 32 -9.42 -7.97 6.06
C THR A 32 -8.94 -9.38 6.38
N ASN A 33 -9.70 -10.42 5.99
CA ASN A 33 -9.36 -11.83 6.19
C ASN A 33 -8.16 -12.29 5.34
N TYR A 34 -7.88 -11.61 4.23
CA TYR A 34 -6.79 -11.95 3.32
C TYR A 34 -6.14 -10.69 2.79
N SER A 35 -4.83 -10.74 2.62
CA SER A 35 -4.02 -9.68 2.05
C SER A 35 -4.32 -9.47 0.56
N TYR A 36 -4.12 -8.24 0.09
CA TYR A 36 -4.19 -7.87 -1.32
C TYR A 36 -2.79 -7.92 -1.95
N PHE A 37 -2.63 -8.62 -3.06
CA PHE A 37 -1.38 -8.80 -3.78
C PHE A 37 -1.48 -8.18 -5.18
N PHE A 38 -0.70 -7.12 -5.42
CA PHE A 38 -0.59 -6.48 -6.72
C PHE A 38 0.84 -6.62 -7.21
N LYS A 39 1.12 -7.37 -8.27
CA LYS A 39 2.49 -7.37 -8.82
C LYS A 39 2.87 -5.97 -9.32
N THR A 40 1.96 -5.34 -10.05
CA THR A 40 2.04 -3.93 -10.43
C THR A 40 0.74 -3.23 -10.04
N LEU A 41 0.86 -2.16 -9.26
CA LEU A 41 -0.22 -1.25 -8.88
C LEU A 41 -0.06 0.04 -9.70
N ASP A 42 -0.95 0.26 -10.66
CA ASP A 42 -0.94 1.42 -11.55
C ASP A 42 -2.01 2.41 -11.12
N ILE A 43 -1.58 3.42 -10.37
CA ILE A 43 -2.43 4.50 -9.87
C ILE A 43 -2.13 5.75 -10.71
N PRO A 44 -3.14 6.35 -11.37
CA PRO A 44 -2.93 7.54 -12.16
C PRO A 44 -2.47 8.69 -11.28
N ASN A 45 -1.52 9.47 -11.78
CA ASN A 45 -1.08 10.69 -11.10
C ASN A 45 -2.27 11.65 -10.94
N ASN A 46 -2.39 12.30 -9.78
CA ASN A 46 -3.50 13.18 -9.39
C ASN A 46 -4.89 12.54 -9.45
N GLY A 47 -4.98 11.21 -9.58
CA GLY A 47 -6.25 10.50 -9.57
C GLY A 47 -6.70 10.09 -8.17
N LEU A 48 -7.99 9.80 -8.03
CA LEU A 48 -8.45 8.92 -6.97
C LEU A 48 -7.76 7.56 -7.15
N GLY A 49 -7.39 6.93 -6.03
CA GLY A 49 -6.67 5.67 -6.05
C GLY A 49 -7.42 4.58 -5.27
N LEU A 50 -6.76 4.05 -4.25
CA LEU A 50 -7.33 3.07 -3.34
C LEU A 50 -8.04 3.77 -2.19
N THR A 51 -9.29 3.42 -1.96
CA THR A 51 -10.05 3.78 -0.76
C THR A 51 -10.12 2.57 0.15
N LEU A 52 -9.76 2.75 1.41
CA LEU A 52 -9.59 1.67 2.37
C LEU A 52 -10.65 1.81 3.43
N ASN A 53 -11.55 0.83 3.48
CA ASN A 53 -12.66 0.81 4.41
C ASN A 53 -12.75 -0.60 5.02
N PRO A 54 -11.88 -0.92 6.00
CA PRO A 54 -11.79 -2.23 6.60
C PRO A 54 -13.16 -2.71 7.14
N ASN A 55 -13.50 -3.95 6.84
CA ASN A 55 -14.62 -4.66 7.45
C ASN A 55 -14.08 -5.95 8.10
N PRO A 56 -14.15 -6.12 9.43
CA PRO A 56 -14.72 -5.19 10.41
C PRO A 56 -13.91 -3.88 10.56
N ALA A 57 -14.56 -2.82 11.05
CA ALA A 57 -14.04 -1.43 11.07
C ALA A 57 -12.74 -1.20 11.88
N GLY A 58 -12.31 -2.19 12.68
CA GLY A 58 -11.08 -2.16 13.46
C GLY A 58 -9.93 -3.01 12.87
N ALA A 59 -10.18 -3.73 11.78
CA ALA A 59 -9.19 -4.66 11.24
C ALA A 59 -8.19 -3.98 10.28
N THR A 60 -7.09 -4.68 10.02
CA THR A 60 -5.99 -4.19 9.16
C THR A 60 -6.14 -4.72 7.75
N ILE A 61 -5.97 -3.84 6.77
CA ILE A 61 -5.79 -4.18 5.36
C ILE A 61 -4.29 -4.23 5.08
N ASN A 62 -3.82 -5.39 4.61
CA ASN A 62 -2.45 -5.58 4.15
C ASN A 62 -2.43 -5.54 2.61
N ILE A 63 -1.57 -4.69 2.06
CA ILE A 63 -1.32 -4.59 0.62
C ILE A 63 0.13 -4.97 0.37
N TYR A 64 0.35 -5.92 -0.52
CA TYR A 64 1.68 -6.31 -1.01
C TYR A 64 1.80 -5.89 -2.46
N THR A 65 2.86 -5.14 -2.78
CA THR A 65 3.17 -4.78 -4.17
C THR A 65 4.65 -4.78 -4.49
N MET A 66 5.00 -5.16 -5.73
CA MET A 66 6.39 -5.13 -6.21
C MET A 66 6.70 -3.86 -7.01
N LYS A 67 5.67 -3.21 -7.56
CA LYS A 67 5.83 -2.03 -8.40
C LYS A 67 4.62 -1.12 -8.27
N ILE A 68 4.88 0.17 -8.11
CA ILE A 68 3.87 1.23 -8.20
C ILE A 68 4.27 2.10 -9.38
N THR A 69 3.42 2.20 -10.40
CA THR A 69 3.65 3.10 -11.55
C THR A 69 3.06 4.46 -11.27
N GLY A 70 3.70 5.52 -11.80
CA GLY A 70 3.38 6.91 -11.50
C GLY A 70 4.37 7.60 -10.55
N ASP A 71 5.38 6.86 -10.06
CA ASP A 71 6.56 7.27 -9.27
C ASP A 71 6.27 7.98 -7.93
N LYS A 72 5.02 8.38 -7.69
CA LYS A 72 4.58 9.14 -6.53
C LYS A 72 3.17 8.72 -6.14
N PHE A 73 2.96 8.44 -4.86
CA PHE A 73 1.61 8.30 -4.31
C PHE A 73 1.39 9.25 -3.15
N ASN A 74 0.14 9.71 -2.99
CA ASN A 74 -0.26 10.67 -1.97
C ASN A 74 -1.56 10.27 -1.26
N ALA A 75 -1.99 11.08 -0.29
CA ALA A 75 -3.21 10.85 0.47
C ALA A 75 -4.50 10.82 -0.37
N ASN A 76 -4.53 11.42 -1.57
CA ASN A 76 -5.68 11.29 -2.49
C ASN A 76 -5.69 9.95 -3.23
N GLN A 77 -4.53 9.31 -3.35
CA GLN A 77 -4.35 8.03 -4.04
C GLN A 77 -4.41 6.84 -3.07
N MET A 78 -4.16 7.04 -1.77
CA MET A 78 -4.22 6.00 -0.74
C MET A 78 -5.03 6.51 0.46
N ILE A 79 -6.36 6.44 0.35
CA ILE A 79 -7.29 7.03 1.31
C ILE A 79 -7.63 6.02 2.41
N ASN A 80 -7.16 6.26 3.63
CA ASN A 80 -7.57 5.53 4.83
C ASN A 80 -8.77 6.23 5.47
N THR A 81 -10.00 5.75 5.22
CA THR A 81 -11.22 6.50 5.59
C THR A 81 -11.43 6.69 7.08
N ASN A 82 -10.77 5.87 7.90
CA ASN A 82 -10.92 5.92 9.36
C ASN A 82 -9.83 6.74 10.04
N ASN A 83 -8.83 7.24 9.28
CA ASN A 83 -7.66 7.97 9.80
C ASN A 83 -6.97 7.23 10.96
N LYS A 84 -6.94 5.90 10.89
CA LYS A 84 -6.25 5.03 11.85
C LYS A 84 -5.07 4.36 11.16
N PRO A 85 -3.82 4.83 11.37
CA PRO A 85 -2.66 4.32 10.66
C PRO A 85 -2.50 2.79 10.72
N TYR A 86 -2.75 2.16 11.87
CA TYR A 86 -2.62 0.71 12.05
C TYR A 86 -3.55 -0.13 11.16
N GLN A 87 -4.60 0.47 10.59
CA GLN A 87 -5.56 -0.20 9.73
C GLN A 87 -5.08 -0.36 8.28
N LEU A 88 -4.00 0.35 7.90
CA LEU A 88 -3.41 0.20 6.58
C LEU A 88 -1.91 -0.15 6.68
N ARG A 89 -1.53 -1.25 6.03
CA ARG A 89 -0.13 -1.61 5.82
C ARG A 89 0.17 -1.80 4.35
N LEU A 90 1.11 -1.00 3.84
CA LEU A 90 1.68 -1.13 2.50
C LEU A 90 3.04 -1.82 2.60
N HIS A 91 3.10 -3.06 2.15
CA HIS A 91 4.32 -3.84 1.99
C HIS A 91 4.83 -3.67 0.55
N TYR A 92 5.82 -2.81 0.39
CA TYR A 92 6.50 -2.59 -0.88
C TYR A 92 7.72 -3.52 -0.98
N LEU A 93 7.61 -4.53 -1.83
CA LEU A 93 8.61 -5.56 -2.06
C LEU A 93 9.55 -5.24 -3.24
N GLY A 94 9.33 -4.10 -3.90
CA GLY A 94 10.16 -3.63 -5.00
C GLY A 94 11.47 -3.01 -4.53
N THR A 95 12.33 -2.72 -5.50
CA THR A 95 13.63 -2.06 -5.30
C THR A 95 13.65 -0.65 -5.86
N ASP A 96 12.64 -0.25 -6.64
CA ASP A 96 12.56 1.09 -7.22
C ASP A 96 12.31 2.11 -6.10
N ALA A 97 12.82 3.33 -6.28
CA ALA A 97 12.61 4.40 -5.31
C ALA A 97 11.11 4.71 -5.16
N LEU A 98 10.68 4.87 -3.91
CA LEU A 98 9.28 5.12 -3.57
C LEU A 98 9.12 6.54 -3.06
N THR A 99 8.36 7.37 -3.78
CA THR A 99 8.06 8.73 -3.31
C THR A 99 6.65 8.79 -2.75
N VAL A 100 6.55 9.22 -1.50
CA VAL A 100 5.31 9.67 -0.88
C VAL A 100 5.29 11.19 -0.99
N ASN A 101 4.30 11.76 -1.65
CA ASN A 101 4.17 13.22 -1.74
C ASN A 101 2.77 13.67 -1.33
N GLY A 102 2.55 14.97 -1.11
CA GLY A 102 1.19 15.50 -0.96
C GLY A 102 1.05 16.61 0.06
N ASN A 103 -0.09 17.31 -0.04
CA ASN A 103 -0.49 18.39 0.86
C ASN A 103 -1.61 17.98 1.83
N ALA A 104 -2.08 16.73 1.74
CA ALA A 104 -3.10 16.18 2.63
C ALA A 104 -2.49 15.07 3.49
N ASP A 105 -2.99 14.95 4.72
CA ASP A 105 -2.45 14.04 5.72
C ASP A 105 -2.58 12.58 5.30
N LEU A 106 -1.50 11.81 5.48
CA LEU A 106 -1.43 10.40 5.11
C LEU A 106 -1.33 9.54 6.35
N SER A 107 -2.26 8.59 6.52
CA SER A 107 -2.34 7.70 7.69
C SER A 107 -2.16 6.23 7.30
N LEU A 108 -0.93 5.70 7.38
CA LEU A 108 -0.62 4.30 7.07
C LEU A 108 0.77 3.86 7.55
N PHE A 109 1.01 2.55 7.53
CA PHE A 109 2.35 1.97 7.69
C PHE A 109 2.96 1.56 6.35
N ILE A 110 4.24 1.90 6.13
CA ILE A 110 5.02 1.48 4.96
C ILE A 110 6.12 0.53 5.40
N VAL A 111 6.18 -0.65 4.77
CA VAL A 111 7.26 -1.62 4.92
C VAL A 111 7.90 -1.82 3.55
N ALA A 112 9.01 -1.14 3.31
CA ALA A 112 9.75 -1.08 2.05
C ALA A 112 11.26 -1.37 2.25
N PRO A 113 11.63 -2.56 2.78
CA PRO A 113 13.00 -2.83 3.25
C PRO A 113 14.09 -2.81 2.17
N TYR A 114 13.70 -2.86 0.88
CA TYR A 114 14.63 -2.90 -0.25
C TYR A 114 14.63 -1.62 -1.09
N ALA A 115 13.80 -0.62 -0.72
CA ALA A 115 13.61 0.59 -1.50
C ALA A 115 14.00 1.84 -0.70
N ASP A 116 14.48 2.83 -1.44
CA ASP A 116 14.73 4.17 -0.92
C ASP A 116 13.39 4.92 -0.89
N VAL A 117 12.94 5.31 0.30
CA VAL A 117 11.65 6.00 0.50
C VAL A 117 11.90 7.48 0.72
N THR A 118 11.30 8.31 -0.12
CA THR A 118 11.30 9.77 0.07
C THR A 118 9.89 10.23 0.43
N VAL A 119 9.75 10.85 1.59
CA VAL A 119 8.51 11.54 1.97
C VAL A 119 8.70 13.03 1.71
N SER A 120 7.79 13.62 0.95
CA SER A 120 7.86 15.02 0.53
C SER A 120 6.52 15.73 0.64
N GLY A 121 6.56 17.06 0.80
CA GLY A 121 5.36 17.89 0.89
C GLY A 121 5.19 18.57 2.25
N ASN A 122 4.01 19.16 2.45
CA ASN A 122 3.71 20.01 3.62
C ASN A 122 2.64 19.38 4.54
N SER A 123 2.28 18.12 4.34
CA SER A 123 1.26 17.42 5.12
C SER A 123 1.83 16.62 6.30
N GLY A 124 0.97 16.27 7.26
CA GLY A 124 1.30 15.36 8.34
C GLY A 124 1.28 13.89 7.87
N TYR A 125 2.37 13.17 8.11
CA TYR A 125 2.41 11.71 8.00
C TYR A 125 2.13 11.08 9.36
N TYR A 126 1.15 10.19 9.44
CA TYR A 126 0.79 9.45 10.65
C TYR A 126 0.97 7.95 10.43
N GLY A 127 1.76 7.29 11.28
CA GLY A 127 2.07 5.87 11.17
C GLY A 127 3.55 5.58 11.28
N GLY A 128 4.02 4.51 10.62
CA GLY A 128 5.43 4.11 10.67
C GLY A 128 5.98 3.71 9.31
N ILE A 129 7.24 4.05 9.06
CA ILE A 129 7.97 3.71 7.83
C ILE A 129 9.20 2.88 8.17
N LYS A 130 9.33 1.72 7.52
CA LYS A 130 10.53 0.88 7.53
C LYS A 130 11.03 0.80 6.10
N ALA A 131 12.17 1.42 5.81
CA ALA A 131 12.73 1.53 4.46
C ALA A 131 14.22 1.14 4.45
N LYS A 132 14.79 0.89 3.25
CA LYS A 132 16.24 0.73 3.10
C LYS A 132 16.97 2.03 3.46
N SER A 133 16.48 3.13 2.90
CA SER A 133 16.85 4.48 3.27
C SER A 133 15.58 5.34 3.31
N LEU A 134 15.57 6.33 4.20
CA LEU A 134 14.42 7.20 4.42
C LEU A 134 14.89 8.65 4.35
N SER A 135 14.32 9.41 3.42
CA SER A 135 14.59 10.84 3.25
C SER A 135 13.31 11.64 3.42
N PHE A 136 13.40 12.75 4.13
CA PHE A 136 12.30 13.69 4.31
C PHE A 136 12.64 15.02 3.65
N THR A 137 11.82 15.42 2.68
CA THR A 137 12.04 16.63 1.87
C THR A 137 10.77 17.47 1.83
N GLY A 138 10.62 18.39 2.78
CA GLY A 138 9.42 19.23 2.88
C GLY A 138 9.29 19.88 4.25
N ASN A 139 8.14 20.51 4.49
CA ASN A 139 7.82 21.15 5.77
C ASN A 139 6.76 20.36 6.57
N GLY A 140 6.39 19.16 6.11
CA GLY A 140 5.42 18.29 6.78
C GLY A 140 5.93 17.72 8.10
N SER A 141 4.99 17.32 8.97
CA SER A 141 5.30 16.67 10.25
C SER A 141 5.22 15.14 10.13
N ILE A 142 5.92 14.44 11.01
CA ILE A 142 5.88 12.98 11.12
C ILE A 142 5.41 12.63 12.52
N HIS A 143 4.34 11.85 12.61
CA HIS A 143 3.75 11.37 13.84
C HIS A 143 3.82 9.85 13.85
N TYR A 144 4.78 9.31 14.61
CA TYR A 144 4.85 7.87 14.80
C TYR A 144 3.65 7.38 15.60
N ASP A 145 2.95 6.37 15.08
CA ASP A 145 1.81 5.75 15.76
C ASP A 145 2.25 4.44 16.41
N GLU A 146 2.22 4.36 17.74
CA GLU A 146 2.60 3.18 18.50
C GLU A 146 1.54 2.06 18.47
N SER A 147 0.32 2.37 18.02
CA SER A 147 -0.75 1.36 17.90
C SER A 147 -0.51 0.36 16.78
N GLY A 148 0.41 0.65 15.85
CA GLY A 148 0.76 -0.23 14.75
C GLY A 148 2.11 -0.91 14.92
N ASP A 149 2.09 -2.23 14.75
CA ASP A 149 3.30 -3.04 14.72
C ASP A 149 3.97 -3.00 13.32
N ILE A 150 5.22 -2.54 13.25
CA ILE A 150 6.06 -2.51 12.03
C ILE A 150 7.02 -3.70 11.92
N THR A 151 6.90 -4.70 12.81
CA THR A 151 7.99 -5.63 13.09
C THR A 151 8.42 -6.48 11.90
N THR A 152 7.54 -7.10 11.10
CA THR A 152 8.01 -8.03 10.06
C THR A 152 7.03 -8.24 8.91
N LEU A 153 7.57 -8.56 7.73
CA LEU A 153 6.87 -9.25 6.64
C LEU A 153 6.49 -10.66 7.15
N SER A 154 5.47 -10.76 8.00
CA SER A 154 5.13 -12.02 8.66
C SER A 154 4.41 -13.01 7.74
N ASP A 155 3.94 -12.58 6.56
CA ASP A 155 2.96 -13.35 5.79
C ASP A 155 3.30 -13.54 4.31
N VAL A 156 4.59 -13.60 3.98
CA VAL A 156 5.02 -14.05 2.64
C VAL A 156 5.29 -15.56 2.67
N GLN A 157 4.25 -16.38 2.83
CA GLN A 157 4.30 -17.75 2.30
C GLN A 157 4.17 -17.69 0.78
N TYR A 158 5.30 -17.45 0.09
CA TYR A 158 5.38 -17.64 -1.36
C TYR A 158 5.12 -19.11 -1.68
N LYS A 159 3.90 -19.47 -2.10
CA LYS A 159 3.68 -20.70 -2.85
C LYS A 159 3.95 -20.40 -4.32
N VAL A 160 5.23 -20.39 -4.71
CA VAL A 160 5.60 -20.49 -6.12
C VAL A 160 5.07 -21.85 -6.62
N ARG A 161 4.05 -21.85 -7.48
CA ARG A 161 3.58 -23.07 -8.12
C ARG A 161 4.59 -23.48 -9.20
N ASP A 162 5.18 -24.65 -8.99
CA ASP A 162 5.87 -25.58 -9.89
C ASP A 162 6.44 -25.07 -11.22
N VAL A 163 7.77 -25.14 -11.33
CA VAL A 163 8.43 -25.54 -12.59
C VAL A 163 9.40 -26.69 -12.28
N VAL A 164 9.20 -27.79 -13.02
CA VAL A 164 9.69 -29.16 -12.82
C VAL A 164 11.22 -29.27 -12.92
N GLY A 165 11.87 -29.79 -11.88
CA GLY A 165 13.24 -30.29 -11.95
C GLY A 165 13.25 -31.79 -12.24
N ARG A 166 13.60 -32.19 -13.47
CA ARG A 166 13.93 -33.58 -13.80
C ARG A 166 15.37 -33.85 -13.39
N TYR A 167 15.60 -34.82 -12.52
CA TYR A 167 16.93 -35.36 -12.27
C TYR A 167 17.21 -36.52 -13.23
N ARG A 168 18.42 -36.55 -13.79
CA ARG A 168 19.04 -37.76 -14.35
C ARG A 168 19.55 -38.63 -13.21
#